data_AF-A0AAW2IFN6-F1
#
_entry.id   AF-A0AAW2IFN6-F1
#
_cell.length_a   1.000
_cell.length_b   1.000
_cell.length_c   1.000
_cell.angle_alpha   90.00
_cell.angle_beta   90.00
_cell.angle_gamma   90.00
#
_symmetry.space_group_name_H-M   'P 1'
#
loop_
_entity.id
_entity.type
_entity.pdbx_description
1 polymer ?
#
loop_
_entity_poly.entity_id
_entity_poly.type
_entity_poly.pdbx_seq_one_letter_code
_entity_poly.pdbx_strand_id
1 'polypeptide(L)'
;MSRSVAVCSRFSNGVASMLGAVSPDSFDTLHSYSNTFQMPFITPWFPEKVLTPSSGFLDYAVSMRPDYHQAIIDVVRYYGWRRIIYLYDSHDGYPSFKMMENLGPSIIKF
;
A
#
# COMPACT_ATOMS: atom_id res chain seq x y z
N MET A 1 -9.24 -19.61 9.16
CA MET A 1 -9.90 -20.63 8.30
C MET A 1 -10.82 -19.90 7.32
N SER A 2 -10.60 -19.73 6.02
CA SER A 2 -9.43 -19.90 5.14
C SER A 2 -9.58 -18.85 4.02
N ARG A 3 -8.92 -17.69 4.14
CA ARG A 3 -8.96 -16.63 3.11
C ARG A 3 -8.37 -17.12 1.78
N SER A 4 -7.42 -18.06 1.85
CA SER A 4 -6.74 -18.68 0.71
C SER A 4 -7.65 -19.60 -0.13
N VAL A 5 -8.63 -20.28 0.47
CA VAL A 5 -9.56 -21.15 -0.27
C VAL A 5 -10.44 -20.33 -1.23
N ALA A 6 -10.85 -19.13 -0.82
CA ALA A 6 -11.61 -18.24 -1.68
C ALA A 6 -10.80 -17.87 -2.93
N VAL A 7 -9.52 -17.51 -2.78
CA VAL A 7 -8.62 -17.18 -3.89
C VAL A 7 -8.45 -18.36 -4.85
N CYS A 8 -8.09 -19.54 -4.33
CA CYS A 8 -7.90 -20.74 -5.15
C CYS A 8 -9.16 -21.13 -5.93
N SER A 9 -10.34 -21.00 -5.33
CA SER A 9 -11.61 -21.28 -6.01
C SER A 9 -11.92 -20.30 -7.14
N ARG A 10 -11.48 -19.03 -7.04
CA ARG A 10 -11.60 -18.08 -8.16
C ARG A 10 -10.60 -18.41 -9.26
N PHE A 11 -9.40 -18.84 -8.90
CA PHE A 11 -8.37 -19.23 -9.87
C PHE A 11 -8.79 -20.44 -10.69
N SER A 12 -9.34 -21.48 -10.05
CA SER A 12 -9.83 -22.67 -10.76
C SER A 12 -10.97 -22.38 -11.73
N ASN A 13 -11.72 -21.29 -11.53
CA ASN A 13 -12.80 -20.88 -12.42
C ASN A 13 -12.31 -20.08 -13.66
N GLY A 14 -11.00 -19.87 -13.81
CA GLY A 14 -10.43 -19.23 -15.00
C GLY A 14 -10.69 -17.72 -15.10
N VAL A 15 -10.57 -16.99 -13.99
CA VAL A 15 -10.68 -15.52 -14.00
C VAL A 15 -9.49 -14.86 -14.70
N ALA A 16 -9.72 -13.71 -15.34
CA ALA A 16 -8.66 -12.93 -16.01
C ALA A 16 -7.92 -11.96 -15.07
N SER A 17 -8.57 -11.55 -13.97
CA SER A 17 -7.98 -10.72 -12.93
C SER A 17 -8.78 -10.84 -11.63
N MET A 18 -8.16 -10.45 -10.53
CA MET A 18 -8.80 -10.27 -9.23
C MET A 18 -8.95 -8.80 -8.91
N LEU A 19 -10.11 -8.41 -8.40
CA LEU A 19 -10.38 -7.09 -7.86
C LEU A 19 -10.91 -7.24 -6.43
N GLY A 20 -10.35 -6.53 -5.47
CA GLY A 20 -10.87 -6.59 -4.10
C GLY A 20 -10.15 -5.70 -3.11
N ALA A 21 -10.86 -5.34 -2.04
CA ALA A 21 -10.27 -4.69 -0.87
C ALA A 21 -9.58 -5.73 0.00
N VAL A 22 -8.39 -5.40 0.49
CA VAL A 22 -7.56 -6.30 1.28
C VAL A 22 -7.08 -5.62 2.55
N SER A 23 -7.06 -6.39 3.63
CA SER A 23 -6.37 -5.99 4.85
C SER A 23 -4.85 -6.13 4.68
N PRO A 24 -4.03 -5.35 5.39
CA PRO A 24 -2.57 -5.48 5.36
C PRO A 24 -2.09 -6.92 5.54
N ASP A 25 -2.64 -7.65 6.52
CA ASP A 25 -2.28 -9.04 6.83
C ASP A 25 -2.49 -10.04 5.68
N SER A 26 -3.36 -9.72 4.72
CA SER A 26 -3.69 -10.61 3.60
C SER A 26 -3.09 -10.14 2.29
N PHE A 27 -2.49 -8.95 2.27
CA PHE A 27 -1.85 -8.38 1.10
C PHE A 27 -0.67 -9.24 0.65
N ASP A 28 0.26 -9.57 1.55
CA ASP A 28 1.47 -10.34 1.20
C ASP A 28 1.15 -11.70 0.60
N THR A 29 0.08 -12.33 1.10
CA THR A 29 -0.42 -13.60 0.57
C THR A 29 -0.95 -13.39 -0.85
N LEU A 30 -1.86 -12.44 -1.07
CA LEU A 30 -2.43 -12.16 -2.39
C LEU A 30 -1.38 -11.69 -3.39
N HIS A 31 -0.43 -10.87 -2.96
CA HIS A 31 0.72 -10.44 -3.75
C HIS A 31 1.57 -11.63 -4.20
N SER A 32 1.87 -12.56 -3.29
CA SER A 32 2.61 -13.79 -3.60
C SER A 32 1.86 -14.68 -4.60
N TYR A 33 0.55 -14.88 -4.41
CA TYR A 33 -0.29 -15.64 -5.35
C TYR A 33 -0.35 -14.95 -6.73
N SER A 34 -0.56 -13.65 -6.77
CA SER A 34 -0.66 -12.87 -8.01
C SER A 34 0.61 -12.98 -8.84
N ASN A 35 1.78 -12.84 -8.20
CA ASN A 35 3.06 -12.97 -8.87
C ASN A 35 3.41 -14.42 -9.27
N THR A 36 3.06 -15.41 -8.43
CA THR A 36 3.33 -16.83 -8.75
C THR A 36 2.53 -17.29 -9.97
N PHE A 37 1.27 -16.89 -10.06
CA PHE A 37 0.34 -17.33 -11.11
C PHE A 37 0.20 -16.35 -12.27
N GLN A 38 0.96 -15.25 -12.27
CA GLN A 38 0.85 -14.18 -13.27
C GLN A 38 -0.59 -13.66 -13.42
N MET A 39 -1.30 -13.61 -12.30
CA MET A 39 -2.70 -13.22 -12.22
C MET A 39 -2.81 -11.77 -11.74
N PRO A 40 -3.28 -10.82 -12.56
CA PRO A 40 -3.40 -9.44 -12.14
C PRO A 40 -4.33 -9.27 -10.94
N PHE A 41 -3.83 -8.64 -9.88
CA PHE A 41 -4.61 -8.28 -8.70
C PHE A 41 -4.67 -6.77 -8.56
N ILE A 42 -5.88 -6.23 -8.65
CA ILE A 42 -6.14 -4.80 -8.58
C ILE A 42 -6.80 -4.53 -7.22
N THR A 43 -6.28 -3.56 -6.48
CA THR A 43 -6.85 -3.17 -5.19
C THR A 43 -7.06 -1.66 -5.09
N PRO A 44 -8.21 -1.19 -4.58
CA PRO A 44 -8.43 0.22 -4.29
C PRO A 44 -7.61 0.70 -3.08
N TRP A 45 -7.12 -0.23 -2.24
CA TRP A 45 -6.44 0.07 -0.98
C TRP A 45 -5.19 -0.79 -0.80
N PHE A 46 -4.08 -0.15 -0.42
CA PHE A 46 -2.82 -0.78 0.01
C PHE A 46 -2.01 -1.48 -1.11
N PRO A 47 -0.66 -1.42 -1.14
CA PRO A 47 0.27 -0.90 -0.13
C PRO A 47 1.06 0.33 -0.56
N GLU A 48 1.50 1.04 0.48
CA GLU A 48 2.33 2.25 0.50
C GLU A 48 3.75 2.04 -0.02
N LYS A 49 4.15 0.79 -0.25
CA LYS A 49 5.30 0.34 -1.06
C LYS A 49 5.20 -1.18 -1.12
N VAL A 50 4.72 -1.69 -2.25
CA VAL A 50 4.98 -3.10 -2.57
C VAL A 50 6.49 -3.22 -2.74
N LEU A 51 7.14 -4.15 -2.03
CA LEU A 51 8.53 -4.48 -2.33
C LEU A 51 8.57 -4.89 -3.80
N THR A 52 9.10 -4.02 -4.66
CA THR A 52 9.39 -4.38 -6.04
C THR A 52 10.23 -5.64 -5.98
N PRO A 53 9.82 -6.74 -6.66
CA PRO A 53 10.56 -7.98 -6.57
C PRO A 53 12.02 -7.70 -6.91
N SER A 54 12.91 -8.05 -5.98
CA SER A 54 14.37 -7.87 -6.07
C SER A 54 15.00 -8.60 -7.26
N SER A 55 14.19 -9.36 -7.99
CA SER A 55 14.52 -10.19 -9.14
C SER A 55 14.17 -9.57 -10.50
N GLY A 56 13.62 -8.34 -10.56
CA GLY A 56 13.38 -7.64 -11.83
C GLY A 56 12.19 -8.16 -12.66
N PHE A 57 11.31 -8.96 -12.06
CA PHE A 57 10.07 -9.42 -12.69
C PHE A 57 8.97 -8.35 -12.65
N LEU A 58 8.02 -8.44 -13.59
CA LEU A 58 6.79 -7.62 -13.61
C LEU A 58 5.96 -7.94 -12.35
N ASP A 59 5.56 -6.90 -11.61
CA ASP A 59 4.64 -7.03 -10.48
C ASP A 59 3.20 -7.13 -10.98
N TYR A 60 2.51 -8.21 -10.63
CA TYR A 60 1.12 -8.47 -11.00
C TYR A 60 0.11 -7.85 -10.03
N ALA A 61 0.56 -7.18 -8.97
CA ALA A 61 -0.31 -6.39 -8.12
C ALA A 61 -0.31 -4.92 -8.51
N VAL A 62 -1.51 -4.35 -8.69
CA VAL A 62 -1.73 -2.96 -9.06
C VAL A 62 -2.57 -2.28 -7.98
N SER A 63 -2.00 -1.24 -7.36
CA SER A 63 -2.74 -0.35 -6.47
C SER A 63 -3.38 0.78 -7.29
N MET A 64 -4.67 1.03 -7.07
CA MET A 64 -5.36 2.20 -7.64
C MET A 64 -5.18 3.47 -6.78
N ARG A 65 -4.60 3.35 -5.58
CA ARG A 65 -4.40 4.48 -4.67
C ARG A 65 -3.18 5.29 -5.12
N PRO A 66 -3.33 6.60 -5.43
CA PRO A 66 -2.19 7.44 -5.76
C PRO A 66 -1.32 7.70 -4.54
N ASP A 67 -0.04 7.99 -4.77
CA ASP A 67 0.87 8.48 -3.75
C ASP A 67 0.47 9.91 -3.33
N TYR A 68 0.04 10.06 -2.08
CA TYR A 68 -0.42 11.33 -1.52
C TYR A 68 0.61 11.99 -0.58
N HIS A 69 1.78 11.36 -0.34
CA HIS A 69 2.76 11.89 0.62
C HIS A 69 3.27 13.26 0.21
N GLN A 70 3.60 13.41 -1.08
CA GLN A 70 4.06 14.68 -1.65
C GLN A 70 3.01 15.77 -1.51
N ALA A 71 1.73 15.44 -1.76
CA ALA A 71 0.65 16.41 -1.62
C ALA A 71 0.54 16.94 -0.17
N ILE A 72 0.71 16.08 0.84
CA ILE A 72 0.68 16.55 2.24
C ILE A 72 1.88 17.46 2.53
N ILE A 73 3.07 17.09 2.06
CA ILE A 73 4.28 17.93 2.22
C ILE A 73 4.09 19.30 1.56
N ASP A 74 3.52 19.33 0.36
CA ASP A 74 3.24 20.56 -0.38
C ASP A 74 2.25 21.46 0.36
N VAL A 75 1.22 20.89 0.99
CA VAL A 75 0.28 21.64 1.84
C VAL A 75 0.98 22.25 3.05
N VAL A 76 1.81 21.48 3.76
CA VAL A 76 2.58 21.96 4.92
C VAL A 76 3.51 23.12 4.52
N ARG A 77 4.18 23.00 3.36
CA ARG A 77 5.07 24.03 2.82
C ARG A 77 4.31 25.27 2.36
N TYR A 78 3.19 25.08 1.67
CA TYR A 78 2.34 26.16 1.16
C TYR A 78 1.82 27.06 2.29
N TYR A 79 1.38 26.46 3.40
CA TYR A 79 0.93 27.21 4.58
C TYR A 79 2.05 27.61 5.56
N GLY A 80 3.30 27.22 5.30
CA GLY A 80 4.45 27.58 6.13
C GLY A 80 4.37 27.03 7.57
N TRP A 81 3.74 25.88 7.79
CA TRP A 81 3.60 25.32 9.13
C TRP A 81 4.96 24.85 9.69
N ARG A 82 5.42 25.49 10.78
CA ARG A 82 6.71 25.17 11.42
C ARG A 82 6.59 24.09 12.50
N ARG A 83 5.39 23.87 13.03
CA ARG A 83 5.06 22.86 14.04
C ARG A 83 3.75 22.20 13.67
N ILE A 84 3.73 20.87 13.61
CA ILE A 84 2.55 20.09 13.28
C ILE A 84 2.37 18.95 14.29
N ILE A 85 1.12 18.61 14.56
CA ILE A 85 0.76 17.39 15.27
C ILE A 85 0.37 16.37 14.21
N TYR A 86 1.07 15.25 14.16
CA TYR A 86 0.80 14.19 13.19
C TYR A 86 0.21 12.98 13.91
N LEU A 87 -1.11 12.80 13.76
CA LEU A 87 -1.83 11.64 14.27
C LEU A 87 -1.89 10.57 13.17
N TYR A 88 -1.44 9.36 13.46
CA TYR A 88 -1.37 8.29 12.48
C TYR A 88 -1.71 6.92 13.08
N ASP A 89 -2.24 6.02 12.27
CA ASP A 89 -2.42 4.60 12.62
C ASP A 89 -1.13 3.84 12.34
N SER A 90 -0.73 2.94 13.24
CA SER A 90 0.48 2.12 13.08
C SER A 90 0.45 1.22 11.84
N HIS A 91 -0.73 0.87 11.30
CA HIS A 91 -0.86 -0.01 10.14
C HIS A 91 -0.57 0.68 8.80
N ASP A 92 -0.95 1.95 8.66
CA ASP A 92 -0.92 2.69 7.37
C ASP A 92 -0.08 3.98 7.42
N GLY A 93 0.40 4.39 8.59
CA GLY A 93 0.97 5.73 8.80
C GLY A 93 2.46 5.78 9.05
N TYR A 94 3.13 4.64 9.27
CA TYR A 94 4.56 4.63 9.60
C TYR A 94 5.46 5.06 8.43
N PRO A 95 5.27 4.58 7.18
CA PRO A 95 6.09 5.04 6.05
C PRO A 95 5.81 6.52 5.72
N SER A 96 4.55 6.94 5.78
CA SER A 96 4.11 8.34 5.64
C SER A 96 4.81 9.26 6.63
N PHE A 97 4.84 8.87 7.91
CA PHE A 97 5.50 9.60 8.97
C PHE A 97 7.00 9.76 8.70
N LYS A 98 7.68 8.66 8.35
CA LYS A 98 9.13 8.65 8.09
C LYS A 98 9.49 9.57 6.92
N MET A 99 8.61 9.73 5.94
CA MET A 99 8.79 10.70 4.86
C MET A 99 8.75 12.15 5.38
N MET A 100 7.78 12.48 6.25
CA MET A 100 7.64 13.83 6.79
C MET A 100 8.75 14.23 7.77
N GLU A 101 9.22 13.28 8.59
CA GLU A 101 10.31 13.52 9.55
C GLU A 101 11.59 14.02 8.86
N ASN A 102 11.86 13.55 7.64
CA ASN A 102 13.03 13.94 6.85
C ASN A 102 12.91 15.32 6.19
N LEU A 103 11.75 15.98 6.20
CA LEU A 103 11.45 17.13 5.34
C LEU A 103 11.30 18.48 6.07
N GLY A 104 11.55 18.52 7.39
CA GLY A 104 11.90 19.77 8.08
C GLY A 104 10.95 20.36 9.14
N PRO A 105 9.63 20.10 9.22
CA PRO A 105 8.82 20.63 10.32
C PRO A 105 9.11 19.86 11.62
N SER A 106 9.08 20.54 12.77
CA SER A 106 9.14 19.86 14.06
C SER A 106 7.80 19.15 14.31
N ILE A 107 7.82 17.82 14.25
CA ILE A 107 6.63 16.98 14.45
C ILE A 107 6.49 16.65 15.94
N ILE A 108 5.33 16.96 16.51
CA ILE A 108 4.96 16.53 17.87
C ILE A 108 4.15 15.25 17.75
N LYS A 109 4.62 14.19 18.42
CA LYS A 109 4.03 12.85 18.39
C LYS A 109 3.16 12.61 19.62
N PHE A 110 2.05 11.89 19.42
CA PHE A 110 1.24 11.26 20.46
C PHE A 110 1.16 9.76 20.21
#